data_AF-A0A936KR84-F1
#
_entry.id   AF-A0A936KR84-F1
#
_cell.length_a   1.000
_cell.length_b   1.000
_cell.length_c   1.000
_cell.angle_alpha   90.00
_cell.angle_beta   90.00
_cell.angle_gamma   90.00
#
_symmetry.space_group_name_H-M   'P 1'
#
loop_
_entity.id
_entity.type
_entity.pdbx_description
1 polymer ?
#
loop_
_entity_poly.entity_id
_entity_poly.type
_entity_poly.pdbx_seq_one_letter_code
_entity_poly.pdbx_strand_id
1 'polypeptide(L)'
;MLFPQPSQHLAMSLSFSPFSKEFWPDKEISGFNDEKDWDPASLTSEPDPDSVKRGELIAEIIFTFLGLALLNLYPEILGAFIFTKGEPFFIPMFSDVFFKFMPWINAIFLAEIVLDIYLLRNALWTPISRVAKILIEAASIALTVIILRTPGIVGFTAESFKNFPESSVNGDLLMKIFDLSFSIALIVVIIVSGVELVKGIYGLIKMSFRRK
;
A
#
# COMPACT_ATOMS: atom_id res chain seq x y z
N MET A 1 -41.18 -51.12 61.63
CA MET A 1 -40.70 -50.95 60.24
C MET A 1 -39.90 -49.66 60.20
N LEU A 2 -38.58 -49.79 60.23
CA LEU A 2 -37.60 -48.71 60.32
C LEU A 2 -36.63 -48.92 59.15
N PHE A 3 -36.55 -47.93 58.26
CA PHE A 3 -35.63 -47.95 57.11
C PHE A 3 -34.17 -47.89 57.59
N PRO A 4 -33.27 -48.77 57.13
CA PRO A 4 -31.85 -48.60 57.37
C PRO A 4 -31.20 -47.63 56.36
N GLN A 5 -30.23 -46.88 56.89
CA GLN A 5 -29.49 -45.75 56.33
C GLN A 5 -28.66 -46.08 55.06
N PRO A 6 -28.36 -45.08 54.21
CA PRO A 6 -27.51 -45.26 53.03
C PRO A 6 -26.03 -45.38 53.41
N SER A 7 -25.35 -46.36 52.81
CA SER A 7 -23.91 -46.61 52.94
C SER A 7 -23.09 -45.49 52.29
N GLN A 8 -22.05 -45.07 53.01
CA GLN A 8 -21.07 -44.08 52.57
C GLN A 8 -20.03 -44.67 51.61
N HIS A 9 -19.38 -43.75 50.88
CA HIS A 9 -18.07 -43.82 50.23
C HIS A 9 -18.00 -44.34 48.78
N LEU A 10 -18.02 -43.38 47.84
CA LEU A 10 -17.15 -43.37 46.66
C LEU A 10 -16.87 -41.90 46.29
N ALA A 11 -16.11 -41.21 47.15
CA ALA A 11 -15.46 -39.96 46.76
C ALA A 11 -14.25 -40.34 45.90
N MET A 12 -14.42 -40.33 44.58
CA MET A 12 -13.31 -40.39 43.64
C MET A 12 -12.53 -39.08 43.79
N SER A 13 -11.47 -39.11 44.62
CA SER A 13 -10.52 -38.01 44.68
C SER A 13 -9.75 -37.99 43.38
N LEU A 14 -10.10 -37.06 42.48
CA LEU A 14 -9.21 -36.66 41.41
C LEU A 14 -8.03 -35.93 42.06
N SER A 15 -6.99 -36.70 42.38
CA SER A 15 -5.66 -36.14 42.64
C SER A 15 -5.20 -35.47 41.35
N PHE A 16 -5.45 -34.17 41.22
CA PHE A 16 -4.70 -33.35 40.30
C PHE A 16 -3.26 -33.36 40.82
N SER A 17 -2.39 -34.15 40.19
CA SER A 17 -0.96 -33.95 40.30
C SER A 17 -0.68 -32.50 39.90
N PRO A 18 -0.04 -31.67 40.75
CA PRO A 18 0.45 -30.39 40.28
C PRO A 18 1.50 -30.76 39.22
N PHE A 19 1.18 -30.42 37.97
CA PHE A 19 2.11 -30.49 36.85
C PHE A 19 3.44 -29.92 37.33
N SER A 20 4.44 -30.79 37.46
CA SER A 20 5.68 -30.49 38.16
C SER A 20 6.36 -29.30 37.48
N LYS A 21 6.88 -28.38 38.28
CA LYS A 21 7.69 -27.22 37.86
C LYS A 21 9.03 -27.61 37.18
N GLU A 22 9.13 -28.85 36.73
CA GLU A 22 10.35 -29.52 36.29
C GLU A 22 10.48 -29.52 34.76
N PHE A 23 9.46 -29.02 34.05
CA PHE A 23 9.45 -28.93 32.59
C PHE A 23 9.87 -27.57 32.02
N TRP A 24 10.15 -26.58 32.88
CA TRP A 24 10.67 -25.29 32.41
C TRP A 24 12.16 -25.18 32.71
N PRO A 25 13.03 -25.13 31.68
CA PRO A 25 14.41 -24.77 31.90
C PRO A 25 14.46 -23.32 32.38
N ASP A 26 14.83 -23.10 33.65
CA ASP A 26 15.07 -21.79 34.25
C ASP A 26 16.05 -20.90 33.42
N LYS A 27 16.78 -21.52 32.49
CA LYS A 27 17.68 -20.85 31.55
C LYS A 27 16.99 -19.98 30.51
N GLU A 28 15.74 -20.25 30.12
CA GLU A 28 15.03 -19.38 29.16
C GLU A 28 14.39 -18.15 29.81
N ILE A 29 14.21 -18.15 31.13
CA ILE A 29 13.73 -16.98 31.91
C ILE A 29 14.92 -16.17 32.48
N SER A 30 16.13 -16.33 31.92
CA SER A 30 17.31 -15.54 32.32
C SER A 30 17.55 -14.32 31.41
N GLY A 31 16.77 -14.17 30.32
CA GLY A 31 16.86 -13.05 29.38
C GLY A 31 15.93 -11.87 29.68
N PHE A 32 15.12 -11.93 30.75
CA PHE A 32 14.22 -10.85 31.17
C PHE A 32 14.78 -10.02 32.34
N ASN A 33 16.10 -10.05 32.56
CA ASN A 33 16.76 -9.12 33.48
C ASN A 33 17.30 -7.87 32.75
N ASP A 34 16.60 -7.44 31.70
CA ASP A 34 16.61 -6.02 31.35
C ASP A 34 15.62 -5.32 32.28
N GLU A 35 15.98 -5.23 33.57
CA GLU A 35 15.52 -4.13 34.43
C GLU A 35 16.15 -2.85 33.86
N LYS A 36 15.73 -2.46 32.65
CA LYS A 36 15.79 -1.07 32.22
C LYS A 36 15.00 -0.33 33.28
N ASP A 37 15.74 0.37 34.12
CA ASP A 37 15.26 1.29 35.15
C ASP A 37 14.10 2.10 34.56
N TRP A 38 12.88 1.61 34.81
CA TRP A 38 11.68 2.13 34.18
C TRP A 38 11.37 3.45 34.88
N ASP A 39 11.64 4.56 34.20
CA ASP A 39 11.34 5.88 34.73
C ASP A 39 9.89 6.26 34.37
N PRO A 40 8.97 6.47 35.32
CA PRO A 40 7.62 6.95 35.03
C PRO A 40 7.62 8.32 34.31
N ALA A 41 8.70 9.11 34.40
CA ALA A 41 8.86 10.34 33.64
C ALA A 41 9.18 10.08 32.15
N SER A 42 9.70 8.90 31.79
CA SER A 42 9.92 8.51 30.37
C SER A 42 8.61 8.34 29.58
N LEU A 43 7.46 8.27 30.26
CA LEU A 43 6.13 8.25 29.64
C LEU A 43 5.68 9.61 29.08
N THR A 44 6.39 10.71 29.38
CA THR A 44 5.81 12.07 29.25
C THR A 44 6.00 12.78 27.92
N SER A 45 6.17 12.07 26.79
CA SER A 45 6.16 12.72 25.48
C SER A 45 5.49 11.85 24.43
N GLU A 46 4.16 11.98 24.33
CA GLU A 46 3.46 11.53 23.13
C GLU A 46 4.06 12.31 21.94
N PRO A 47 4.52 11.63 20.87
CA PRO A 47 5.06 12.30 19.70
C PRO A 47 4.05 13.32 19.18
N ASP A 48 4.53 14.46 18.67
CA ASP A 48 3.63 15.45 18.08
C ASP A 48 2.77 14.74 17.02
N PRO A 49 1.43 14.75 17.16
CA PRO A 49 0.53 14.11 16.20
C PRO A 49 0.64 14.68 14.78
N ASP A 50 1.25 15.85 14.61
CA ASP A 50 1.57 16.46 13.32
C ASP A 50 3.02 16.15 12.86
N SER A 51 3.79 15.37 13.63
CA SER A 51 5.11 14.90 13.22
C SER A 51 5.04 13.95 12.03
N VAL A 52 6.06 14.01 11.18
CA VAL A 52 6.13 13.19 9.96
C VAL A 52 7.09 12.03 10.14
N LYS A 53 6.68 10.84 9.67
CA LYS A 53 7.53 9.65 9.61
C LYS A 53 8.53 9.77 8.46
N ARG A 54 9.75 10.20 8.76
CA ARG A 54 10.78 10.45 7.74
C ARG A 54 11.09 9.26 6.83
N GLY A 55 11.09 8.04 7.38
CA GLY A 55 11.34 6.84 6.59
C GLY A 55 10.26 6.57 5.53
N GLU A 56 9.00 6.91 5.83
CA GLU A 56 7.87 6.80 4.91
C GLU A 56 8.03 7.81 3.76
N LEU A 57 8.33 9.09 4.08
CA LEU A 57 8.61 10.10 3.06
C LEU A 57 9.80 9.74 2.16
N ILE A 58 10.88 9.22 2.73
CA ILE A 58 12.07 8.84 1.95
C ILE A 58 11.72 7.71 0.98
N ALA A 59 10.98 6.70 1.45
CA ALA A 59 10.52 5.62 0.59
C ALA A 59 9.60 6.13 -0.52
N GLU A 60 8.63 7.00 -0.18
CA GLU A 60 7.71 7.63 -1.13
C GLU A 60 8.45 8.42 -2.21
N ILE A 61 9.39 9.30 -1.83
CA ILE A 61 10.24 10.04 -2.78
C ILE A 61 10.98 9.08 -3.70
N ILE A 62 11.62 8.03 -3.17
CA ILE A 62 12.42 7.10 -3.97
C ILE A 62 11.51 6.36 -4.97
N PHE A 63 10.39 5.78 -4.52
CA PHE A 63 9.49 5.04 -5.41
C PHE A 63 8.82 5.96 -6.44
N THR A 64 8.42 7.17 -6.07
CA THR A 64 7.83 8.15 -6.99
C THR A 64 8.85 8.64 -8.02
N PHE A 65 10.08 8.90 -7.59
CA PHE A 65 11.17 9.26 -8.49
C PHE A 65 11.55 8.12 -9.45
N LEU A 66 11.64 6.89 -8.95
CA LEU A 66 11.85 5.71 -9.79
C LEU A 66 10.70 5.55 -10.79
N GLY A 67 9.45 5.73 -10.36
CA GLY A 67 8.28 5.73 -11.24
C GLY A 67 8.40 6.77 -12.35
N LEU A 68 8.72 8.02 -12.01
CA LEU A 68 8.99 9.09 -12.99
C LEU A 68 10.11 8.69 -13.97
N ALA A 69 11.24 8.22 -13.46
CA ALA A 69 12.40 7.87 -14.27
C ALA A 69 12.06 6.73 -15.24
N LEU A 70 11.40 5.68 -14.77
CA LEU A 70 11.00 4.53 -15.61
C LEU A 70 10.01 4.96 -16.70
N LEU A 71 8.96 5.72 -16.34
CA LEU A 71 7.94 6.14 -17.31
C LEU A 71 8.47 7.10 -18.38
N ASN A 72 9.49 7.92 -18.06
CA ASN A 72 10.01 8.93 -18.99
C ASN A 72 11.27 8.49 -19.75
N LEU A 73 12.15 7.70 -19.12
CA LEU A 73 13.42 7.28 -19.72
C LEU A 73 13.33 5.91 -20.40
N TYR A 74 12.42 5.04 -19.94
CA TYR A 74 12.28 3.68 -20.43
C TYR A 74 10.81 3.33 -20.74
N PRO A 75 10.12 4.10 -21.61
CA PRO A 75 8.72 3.86 -21.96
C PRO A 75 8.49 2.46 -22.57
N GLU A 76 9.53 1.84 -23.14
CA GLU A 76 9.50 0.46 -23.64
C GLU A 76 9.22 -0.60 -22.56
N ILE A 77 9.39 -0.27 -21.27
CA ILE A 77 8.96 -1.13 -20.14
C ILE A 77 7.43 -1.31 -20.14
N LEU A 78 6.70 -0.36 -20.71
CA LEU A 78 5.24 -0.43 -20.88
C LEU A 78 4.89 -1.17 -22.17
N GLY A 79 5.47 -2.34 -22.39
CA GLY A 79 5.25 -3.15 -23.57
C GLY A 79 5.93 -4.50 -23.44
N ALA A 80 5.94 -5.25 -24.55
CA ALA A 80 6.58 -6.55 -24.61
C ALA A 80 7.40 -6.68 -25.89
N PHE A 81 8.63 -7.16 -25.75
CA PHE A 81 9.42 -7.63 -26.88
C PHE A 81 9.12 -9.11 -27.12
N ILE A 82 8.79 -9.45 -28.36
CA ILE A 82 8.51 -10.82 -28.78
C ILE A 82 9.50 -11.17 -29.88
N PHE A 83 10.06 -12.37 -29.77
CA PHE A 83 10.98 -12.92 -30.75
C PHE A 83 10.26 -13.96 -31.57
N THR A 84 9.94 -13.62 -32.82
CA THR A 84 9.28 -14.53 -33.76
C THR A 84 10.08 -14.56 -35.06
N LYS A 85 10.33 -15.76 -35.59
CA LYS A 85 11.01 -15.97 -36.88
C LYS A 85 12.37 -15.26 -37.01
N GLY A 86 13.08 -15.12 -35.89
CA GLY A 86 14.42 -14.52 -35.85
C GLY A 86 14.47 -12.99 -35.76
N GLU A 87 13.32 -12.30 -35.76
CA GLU A 87 13.25 -10.84 -35.67
C GLU A 87 12.55 -10.40 -34.37
N PRO A 88 13.09 -9.42 -33.62
CA PRO A 88 12.41 -8.83 -32.48
C PRO A 88 11.29 -7.89 -32.94
N PHE A 89 10.11 -8.04 -32.37
CA PHE A 89 8.98 -7.13 -32.54
C PHE A 89 8.50 -6.59 -31.19
N PHE A 90 8.27 -5.28 -31.10
CA PHE A 90 7.78 -4.62 -29.89
C PHE A 90 6.26 -4.41 -29.97
N ILE A 91 5.55 -4.88 -28.95
CA ILE A 91 4.12 -4.59 -28.76
C ILE A 91 3.99 -3.56 -27.64
N PRO A 92 3.56 -2.33 -27.94
CA PRO A 92 3.28 -1.34 -26.91
C PRO A 92 2.05 -1.74 -26.10
N MET A 93 2.13 -1.63 -24.77
CA MET A 93 1.01 -1.87 -23.87
C MET A 93 -0.04 -0.77 -23.96
N PHE A 94 0.41 0.48 -24.09
CA PHE A 94 -0.42 1.67 -24.14
C PHE A 94 -0.34 2.36 -25.50
N SER A 95 -1.44 3.01 -25.88
CA SER A 95 -1.53 3.78 -27.13
C SER A 95 -1.00 5.21 -26.96
N ASP A 96 -0.87 5.94 -28.06
CA ASP A 96 -0.58 7.39 -28.05
C ASP A 96 -1.60 8.21 -27.25
N VAL A 97 -2.83 7.69 -27.05
CA VAL A 97 -3.86 8.34 -26.23
C VAL A 97 -3.43 8.37 -24.77
N PHE A 98 -2.84 7.29 -24.26
CA PHE A 98 -2.32 7.25 -22.89
C PHE A 98 -1.22 8.28 -22.68
N PHE A 99 -0.29 8.39 -23.63
CA PHE A 99 0.85 9.30 -23.51
C PHE A 99 0.47 10.79 -23.47
N LYS A 100 -0.74 11.16 -23.91
CA LYS A 100 -1.29 12.52 -23.70
C LYS A 100 -1.50 12.88 -22.23
N PHE A 101 -1.64 11.89 -21.36
CA PHE A 101 -1.77 12.09 -19.91
C PHE A 101 -0.43 12.20 -19.19
N MET A 102 0.70 11.82 -19.84
CA MET A 102 2.01 11.83 -19.20
C MET A 102 2.43 13.19 -18.60
N PRO A 103 2.19 14.34 -19.26
CA PRO A 103 2.50 15.63 -18.64
C PRO A 103 1.78 15.84 -17.30
N TRP A 104 0.53 15.38 -17.19
CA TRP A 104 -0.27 15.50 -15.98
C TRP A 104 0.15 14.50 -14.90
N ILE A 105 0.46 13.26 -15.29
CA ILE A 105 1.03 12.24 -14.39
C ILE A 105 2.34 12.77 -13.79
N ASN A 106 3.23 13.30 -14.65
CA ASN A 106 4.51 13.86 -14.23
C ASN A 106 4.33 15.06 -13.30
N ALA A 107 3.37 15.95 -13.58
CA ALA A 107 3.10 17.11 -12.74
C ALA A 107 2.64 16.71 -11.34
N ILE A 108 1.78 15.69 -11.22
CA ILE A 108 1.30 15.17 -9.94
C ILE A 108 2.45 14.52 -9.17
N PHE A 109 3.22 13.64 -9.80
CA PHE A 109 4.37 12.97 -9.16
C PHE A 109 5.44 13.97 -8.71
N LEU A 110 5.72 14.99 -9.53
CA LEU A 110 6.66 16.05 -9.16
C LEU A 110 6.13 16.89 -7.99
N ALA A 111 4.83 17.21 -7.97
CA ALA A 111 4.21 17.93 -6.86
C ALA A 111 4.29 17.13 -5.55
N GLU A 112 4.09 15.82 -5.61
CA GLU A 112 4.24 14.91 -4.46
C GLU A 112 5.68 14.95 -3.92
N ILE A 113 6.68 14.74 -4.79
CA ILE A 113 8.10 14.81 -4.39
C ILE A 113 8.44 16.17 -3.76
N VAL A 114 7.95 17.27 -4.32
CA VAL A 114 8.19 18.62 -3.79
C VAL A 114 7.60 18.76 -2.38
N LEU A 115 6.38 18.25 -2.16
CA LEU A 115 5.74 18.25 -0.87
C LEU A 115 6.50 17.37 0.14
N ASP A 116 6.93 16.19 -0.27
CA ASP A 116 7.67 15.27 0.59
C ASP A 116 9.02 15.85 1.01
N ILE A 117 9.75 16.49 0.10
CA ILE A 117 11.00 17.20 0.40
C ILE A 117 10.73 18.33 1.41
N TYR A 118 9.65 19.08 1.22
CA TYR A 118 9.24 20.11 2.17
C TYR A 118 8.94 19.53 3.56
N LEU A 119 8.20 18.42 3.64
CA LEU A 119 7.87 17.75 4.90
C LEU A 119 9.09 17.10 5.54
N LEU A 120 10.03 16.57 4.77
CA LEU A 120 11.27 15.98 5.27
C LEU A 120 12.14 17.03 5.95
N ARG A 121 12.18 18.25 5.39
CA ARG A 121 12.91 19.39 5.98
C ARG A 121 12.27 19.90 7.27
N ASN A 122 10.94 20.07 7.27
CA ASN A 122 10.23 20.69 8.38
C ASN A 122 9.81 19.70 9.48
N ALA A 123 9.76 18.40 9.16
CA ALA A 123 9.33 17.29 10.01
C ALA A 123 7.94 17.43 10.65
N LEU A 124 7.14 18.40 10.19
CA LEU A 124 5.83 18.74 10.73
C LEU A 124 4.83 19.04 9.61
N TRP A 125 3.60 18.56 9.79
CA TRP A 125 2.46 18.98 8.99
C TRP A 125 2.05 20.41 9.36
N THR A 126 1.84 21.23 8.34
CA THR A 126 1.29 22.59 8.45
C THR A 126 -0.04 22.63 7.72
N PRO A 127 -0.92 23.62 7.98
CA PRO A 127 -2.18 23.73 7.24
C PRO A 127 -1.96 23.82 5.73
N ILE A 128 -0.90 24.53 5.31
CA ILE A 128 -0.56 24.69 3.90
C ILE A 128 -0.14 23.35 3.29
N SER A 129 0.75 22.59 3.95
CA SER A 129 1.17 21.28 3.44
C SER A 129 0.04 20.25 3.44
N ARG A 130 -0.88 20.32 4.41
CA ARG A 130 -2.11 19.48 4.42
C ARG A 130 -3.03 19.81 3.24
N VAL A 131 -3.27 21.11 2.97
CA VAL A 131 -4.07 21.53 1.82
C VAL A 131 -3.40 21.12 0.51
N ALA A 132 -2.07 21.27 0.41
CA ALA A 132 -1.31 20.81 -0.75
C ALA A 132 -1.50 19.31 -1.01
N LYS A 133 -1.33 18.45 0.00
CA LYS A 133 -1.56 16.99 -0.12
C LYS A 133 -2.99 16.70 -0.60
N ILE A 134 -4.00 17.35 -0.02
CA ILE A 134 -5.41 17.19 -0.43
C ILE A 134 -5.59 17.53 -1.91
N LEU A 135 -5.01 18.62 -2.39
CA LEU A 135 -5.12 19.03 -3.79
C LEU A 135 -4.40 18.05 -4.74
N ILE A 136 -3.24 17.54 -4.35
CA ILE A 136 -2.49 16.55 -5.13
C ILE A 136 -3.27 15.24 -5.21
N GLU A 137 -3.79 14.72 -4.10
CA GLU A 137 -4.62 13.50 -4.10
C GLU A 137 -5.91 13.67 -4.91
N ALA A 138 -6.57 14.83 -4.79
CA ALA A 138 -7.76 15.12 -5.58
C ALA A 138 -7.45 15.16 -7.09
N ALA A 139 -6.31 15.76 -7.48
CA ALA A 139 -5.85 15.77 -8.87
C ALA A 139 -5.48 14.36 -9.36
N SER A 140 -4.82 13.55 -8.53
CA SER A 140 -4.48 12.14 -8.81
C SER A 140 -5.74 11.31 -9.09
N ILE A 141 -6.75 11.40 -8.22
CA ILE A 141 -8.03 10.71 -8.41
C ILE A 141 -8.74 11.21 -9.67
N ALA A 142 -8.81 12.53 -9.86
CA ALA A 142 -9.48 13.10 -11.03
C ALA A 142 -8.83 12.63 -12.34
N LEU A 143 -7.49 12.68 -12.43
CA LEU A 143 -6.76 12.20 -13.60
C LEU A 143 -6.97 10.70 -13.81
N THR A 144 -6.91 9.90 -12.75
CA THR A 144 -7.11 8.44 -12.82
C THR A 144 -8.51 8.09 -13.32
N VAL A 145 -9.55 8.81 -12.86
CA VAL A 145 -10.93 8.64 -13.34
C VAL A 145 -11.06 9.03 -14.83
N ILE A 146 -10.37 10.10 -15.26
CA ILE A 146 -10.35 10.50 -16.66
C ILE A 146 -9.70 9.41 -17.52
N ILE A 147 -8.54 8.88 -17.11
CA ILE A 147 -7.85 7.78 -17.83
C ILE A 147 -8.75 6.54 -17.89
N LEU A 148 -9.34 6.13 -16.77
CA LEU A 148 -10.23 4.95 -16.70
C LEU A 148 -11.43 5.05 -17.65
N ARG A 149 -11.94 6.27 -17.87
CA ARG A 149 -13.08 6.51 -18.78
C ARG A 149 -12.68 6.77 -20.22
N THR A 150 -11.38 6.93 -20.50
CA THR A 150 -10.89 7.24 -21.84
C THR A 150 -10.80 5.95 -22.66
N PRO A 151 -11.52 5.82 -23.79
CA PRO A 151 -11.40 4.66 -24.64
C PRO A 151 -10.06 4.67 -25.39
N GLY A 152 -9.59 3.47 -25.77
CA GLY A 152 -8.40 3.32 -26.60
C GLY A 152 -7.08 3.60 -25.86
N ILE A 153 -7.04 3.44 -24.54
CA ILE A 153 -5.79 3.53 -23.75
C ILE A 153 -4.85 2.37 -24.06
N VAL A 154 -5.39 1.18 -24.32
CA VAL A 154 -4.62 -0.02 -24.65
C VAL A 154 -4.06 0.09 -26.07
N GLY A 155 -2.76 -0.14 -26.21
CA GLY A 155 -2.00 0.08 -27.46
C GLY A 155 -1.93 -1.11 -28.39
N PHE A 156 -2.24 -2.31 -27.90
CA PHE A 156 -2.21 -3.54 -28.69
C PHE A 156 -3.61 -4.00 -29.08
N THR A 157 -3.68 -4.81 -30.13
CA THR A 157 -4.92 -5.41 -30.64
C THR A 157 -4.79 -6.93 -30.66
N ALA A 158 -5.89 -7.64 -30.92
CA ALA A 158 -5.86 -9.08 -31.15
C ALA A 158 -4.92 -9.44 -32.32
N GLU A 159 -4.74 -8.54 -33.28
CA GLU A 159 -3.83 -8.71 -34.40
C GLU A 159 -2.36 -8.65 -34.00
N SER A 160 -2.03 -7.87 -32.97
CA SER A 160 -0.67 -7.76 -32.43
C SER A 160 -0.11 -9.12 -32.00
N PHE A 161 -0.99 -10.07 -31.64
CA PHE A 161 -0.59 -11.42 -31.21
C PHE A 161 -0.65 -12.49 -32.30
N LYS A 162 -1.02 -12.17 -33.55
CA LYS A 162 -1.10 -13.16 -34.64
C LYS A 162 0.22 -13.88 -34.93
N ASN A 163 1.35 -13.25 -34.57
CA ASN A 163 2.70 -13.78 -34.78
C ASN A 163 3.27 -14.50 -33.54
N PHE A 164 2.50 -14.70 -32.47
CA PHE A 164 2.99 -15.47 -31.32
C PHE A 164 3.23 -16.93 -31.75
N PRO A 165 4.44 -17.48 -31.56
CA PRO A 165 4.74 -18.86 -31.88
C PRO A 165 3.99 -19.74 -30.87
N GLU A 166 3.02 -20.51 -31.37
CA GLU A 166 2.00 -21.23 -30.59
C GLU A 166 0.94 -20.32 -29.96
N SER A 167 -0.27 -20.27 -30.51
CA SER A 167 -1.39 -19.65 -29.80
C SER A 167 -2.63 -20.54 -29.81
N SER A 168 -2.64 -21.50 -28.89
CA SER A 168 -3.89 -21.99 -28.27
C SER A 168 -4.61 -20.87 -27.48
N VAL A 169 -3.96 -19.72 -27.28
CA VAL A 169 -4.48 -18.55 -26.58
C VAL A 169 -5.16 -17.60 -27.56
N ASN A 170 -6.44 -17.30 -27.29
CA ASN A 170 -7.24 -16.38 -28.09
C ASN A 170 -6.82 -14.91 -27.82
N GLY A 171 -6.43 -14.17 -28.86
CA GLY A 171 -6.03 -12.75 -28.74
C GLY A 171 -7.13 -11.86 -28.16
N ASP A 172 -8.40 -12.15 -28.45
CA ASP A 172 -9.53 -11.43 -27.86
C ASP A 172 -9.65 -11.67 -26.35
N LEU A 173 -9.29 -12.87 -25.89
CA LEU A 173 -9.26 -13.19 -24.46
C LEU A 173 -8.14 -12.41 -23.76
N LEU A 174 -6.96 -12.30 -24.37
CA LEU A 174 -5.84 -11.53 -23.82
C LEU A 174 -6.18 -10.04 -23.69
N MET A 175 -6.81 -9.45 -24.71
CA MET A 175 -7.27 -8.06 -24.63
C MET A 175 -8.26 -7.86 -23.48
N LYS A 176 -9.26 -8.74 -23.36
CA LYS A 176 -10.24 -8.65 -22.25
C LYS A 176 -9.61 -8.79 -20.87
N ILE A 177 -8.65 -9.71 -20.72
CA ILE A 177 -7.91 -9.87 -19.45
C ILE A 177 -7.13 -8.60 -19.15
N PHE A 178 -6.43 -8.05 -20.13
CA PHE A 178 -5.65 -6.84 -19.93
C PHE A 178 -6.53 -5.62 -19.61
N ASP A 179 -7.60 -5.39 -20.37
CA ASP A 179 -8.57 -4.31 -20.11
C ASP A 179 -9.12 -4.40 -18.67
N LEU A 180 -9.45 -5.62 -18.24
CA LEU A 180 -9.92 -5.88 -16.88
C LEU A 180 -8.81 -5.61 -15.85
N SER A 181 -7.60 -6.13 -16.04
CA SER A 181 -6.47 -5.95 -15.13
C SER A 181 -6.08 -4.48 -15.01
N PHE A 182 -6.03 -3.75 -16.12
CA PHE A 182 -5.74 -2.32 -16.15
C PHE A 182 -6.82 -1.53 -15.42
N SER A 183 -8.11 -1.84 -15.68
CA SER A 183 -9.23 -1.19 -14.99
C SER A 183 -9.18 -1.44 -13.48
N ILE A 184 -8.90 -2.68 -13.04
CA ILE A 184 -8.75 -3.03 -11.63
C ILE A 184 -7.58 -2.25 -11.01
N ALA A 185 -6.43 -2.17 -11.68
CA ALA A 185 -5.28 -1.42 -11.20
C ALA A 185 -5.63 0.06 -10.96
N LEU A 186 -6.33 0.71 -11.90
CA LEU A 186 -6.78 2.10 -11.74
C LEU A 186 -7.80 2.27 -10.60
N ILE A 187 -8.71 1.31 -10.43
CA ILE A 187 -9.67 1.32 -9.31
C ILE A 187 -8.92 1.23 -7.97
N VAL A 188 -7.90 0.38 -7.87
CA VAL A 188 -7.06 0.28 -6.67
C VAL A 188 -6.36 1.62 -6.39
N VAL A 189 -5.79 2.26 -7.42
CA VAL A 189 -5.18 3.60 -7.29
C VAL A 189 -6.19 4.61 -6.76
N ILE A 190 -7.41 4.65 -7.30
CA ILE A 190 -8.48 5.54 -6.83
C ILE A 190 -8.81 5.29 -5.35
N ILE A 191 -8.87 4.03 -4.91
CA ILE A 191 -9.16 3.68 -3.52
C ILE A 191 -8.03 4.13 -2.59
N VAL A 192 -6.77 3.84 -2.95
CA VAL A 192 -5.59 4.22 -2.16
C VAL A 192 -5.52 5.73 -2.01
N SER A 193 -5.57 6.48 -3.11
CA SER A 193 -5.61 7.96 -3.06
C SER A 193 -6.85 8.48 -2.34
N GLY A 194 -8.00 7.79 -2.44
CA GLY A 194 -9.20 8.15 -1.71
C GLY A 194 -9.02 8.06 -0.18
N VAL A 195 -8.31 7.03 0.30
CA VAL A 195 -7.97 6.90 1.72
C VAL A 195 -7.02 8.03 2.16
N GLU A 196 -6.02 8.36 1.36
CA GLU A 196 -5.09 9.46 1.65
C GLU A 196 -5.78 10.82 1.67
N LEU A 197 -6.68 11.06 0.71
CA LEU A 197 -7.49 12.28 0.64
C LEU A 197 -8.33 12.45 1.92
N VAL A 198 -9.03 11.40 2.36
CA VAL A 198 -9.85 11.42 3.58
C VAL A 198 -8.98 11.66 4.82
N LYS A 199 -7.82 11.00 4.93
CA LYS A 199 -6.86 11.25 6.02
C LYS A 199 -6.38 12.70 6.02
N GLY A 200 -6.07 13.26 4.86
CA GLY A 200 -5.65 14.64 4.68
C GLY A 200 -6.72 15.62 5.18
N ILE A 201 -7.97 15.43 4.74
CA ILE A 201 -9.12 16.24 5.16
C ILE A 201 -9.34 16.16 6.67
N TYR A 202 -9.37 14.94 7.23
CA TYR A 202 -9.54 14.75 8.67
C TYR A 202 -8.42 15.44 9.47
N GLY A 203 -7.16 15.29 9.03
CA GLY A 203 -6.02 15.94 9.65
C GLY A 203 -6.10 17.47 9.62
N LEU A 204 -6.56 18.04 8.50
CA LEU A 204 -6.76 19.49 8.37
C LEU A 204 -7.85 20.00 9.32
N ILE A 205 -9.00 19.30 9.37
CA ILE A 205 -10.11 19.64 10.27
C ILE A 205 -9.65 19.59 11.72
N LYS A 206 -9.01 18.48 12.14
CA LYS A 206 -8.49 18.29 13.50
C LYS A 206 -7.49 19.39 13.91
N MET A 207 -6.59 19.79 13.00
CA MET A 207 -5.64 20.86 13.26
C MET A 207 -6.31 22.22 13.43
N SER A 208 -7.37 22.51 12.66
CA SER A 208 -8.07 23.79 12.76
C SER A 208 -8.78 23.97 14.12
N PHE A 209 -9.29 22.89 14.72
CA PHE A 209 -9.89 22.91 16.05
C PHE A 209 -8.88 23.14 17.19
N ARG A 210 -7.61 22.75 17.03
CA ARG A 210 -6.56 22.94 18.05
C ARG A 210 -6.01 24.36 18.13
N ARG A 211 -6.23 25.17 17.10
CA ARG A 211 -5.74 26.56 17.02
C ARG A 211 -6.73 27.58 17.59
N LYS A 212 -7.93 27.15 17.97
CA LYS A 212 -8.94 27.96 18.66
C LYS A 212 -8.92 27.62 20.14
#